data_AF-A0A559NVD0-F1
#
_entry.id   AF-A0A559NVD0-F1
#
_cell.length_a   1.000
_cell.length_b   1.000
_cell.length_c   1.000
_cell.angle_alpha   90.00
_cell.angle_beta   90.00
_cell.angle_gamma   90.00
#
_symmetry.space_group_name_H-M   'P 1'
#
loop_
_entity.id
_entity.type
_entity.pdbx_description
1 polymer ?
#
loop_
_entity_poly.entity_id
_entity_poly.type
_entity_poly.pdbx_seq_one_letter_code
_entity_poly.pdbx_strand_id
1 'polypeptide(L)'
;MEHTILSHLQIKHKIERIAYQIYEANVSEEEIIIAGIEGGGLNFAKKIATTLRKITTAKITLCKVMMDKKNPLQSGVSTSIDEKEFKNKSVVIVDDVLNSGTTLIYGVHHFLKTPLKQLKTAVLVNRNHKKYPVKADYKGISLSTSLQEHVNVHFETKNDRVYLD
;
A
#
# COMPACT_ATOMS: atom_id res chain seq x y z
N MET A 1 8.42 26.33 -3.03
CA MET A 1 7.93 26.34 -1.64
C MET A 1 7.25 25.01 -1.41
N GLU A 2 7.71 24.21 -0.45
CA GLU A 2 7.07 22.92 -0.14
C GLU A 2 5.68 23.17 0.45
N HIS A 3 4.63 22.66 -0.19
CA HIS A 3 3.26 22.80 0.31
C HIS A 3 2.84 21.52 1.04
N THR A 4 2.71 21.58 2.37
CA THR A 4 2.30 20.43 3.19
C THR A 4 0.85 20.04 2.90
N ILE A 5 0.63 18.77 2.59
CA ILE A 5 -0.70 18.19 2.32
C ILE A 5 -1.20 17.40 3.51
N LEU A 6 -0.35 16.58 4.14
CA LEU A 6 -0.68 15.85 5.35
C LEU A 6 0.41 16.05 6.41
N SER A 7 -0.03 16.46 7.59
CA SER A 7 0.79 16.45 8.81
C SER A 7 0.92 15.04 9.37
N HIS A 8 1.89 14.84 10.26
CA HIS A 8 2.10 13.56 10.95
C HIS A 8 0.82 13.04 11.63
N LEU A 9 0.08 13.91 12.33
CA LEU A 9 -1.15 13.53 13.01
C LEU A 9 -2.24 13.11 12.02
N GLN A 10 -2.36 13.81 10.88
CA GLN A 10 -3.31 13.44 9.84
C GLN A 10 -2.96 12.07 9.21
N ILE A 11 -1.68 11.82 8.95
CA ILE A 11 -1.20 10.52 8.44
C ILE A 11 -1.51 9.40 9.43
N LYS A 12 -1.27 9.63 10.73
CA LYS A 12 -1.62 8.67 11.80
C LYS A 12 -3.11 8.32 11.76
N HIS A 13 -4.01 9.30 11.72
CA HIS A 13 -5.45 9.05 11.61
C HIS A 13 -5.84 8.31 10.32
N LYS A 14 -5.16 8.58 9.20
CA LYS A 14 -5.41 7.85 7.94
C LYS A 14 -4.95 6.39 8.04
N ILE A 15 -3.80 6.12 8.66
CA ILE A 15 -3.32 4.76 8.92
C ILE A 15 -4.32 4.00 9.80
N GLU A 16 -4.79 4.62 10.88
CA GLU A 16 -5.79 4.02 11.79
C GLU A 16 -7.07 3.67 11.03
N ARG A 17 -7.62 4.62 10.27
CA ARG A 17 -8.82 4.36 9.45
C ARG A 17 -8.60 3.23 8.44
N ILE A 18 -7.48 3.22 7.72
CA ILE A 18 -7.19 2.15 6.74
C ILE A 18 -7.05 0.80 7.44
N ALA A 19 -6.41 0.74 8.60
CA ALA A 19 -6.29 -0.49 9.38
C ALA A 19 -7.67 -1.04 9.78
N TYR A 20 -8.59 -0.19 10.26
CA TYR A 20 -9.96 -0.62 10.56
C TYR A 20 -10.71 -1.11 9.31
N GLN A 21 -10.58 -0.43 8.17
CA GLN A 21 -11.19 -0.89 6.91
C GLN A 21 -10.65 -2.25 6.44
N ILE A 22 -9.33 -2.49 6.61
CA ILE A 22 -8.72 -3.78 6.34
C ILE A 22 -9.28 -4.82 7.32
N TYR A 23 -9.35 -4.51 8.61
CA TYR A 23 -9.90 -5.42 9.62
C TYR A 23 -11.35 -5.82 9.31
N GLU A 24 -12.23 -4.85 9.01
CA GLU A 24 -13.64 -5.09 8.68
C GLU A 24 -13.82 -6.03 7.47
N ALA A 25 -12.94 -5.92 6.48
CA ALA A 25 -12.95 -6.81 5.32
C ALA A 25 -12.37 -8.22 5.59
N ASN A 26 -11.83 -8.44 6.79
CA ASN A 26 -11.06 -9.63 7.15
C ASN A 26 -11.43 -10.18 8.55
N VAL A 27 -12.64 -9.90 9.05
CA VAL A 27 -13.06 -10.28 10.41
C VAL A 27 -12.95 -11.78 10.67
N SER A 28 -13.15 -12.62 9.63
CA SER A 28 -13.08 -14.08 9.72
C SER A 28 -11.74 -14.67 9.25
N GLU A 29 -10.71 -13.85 9.01
CA GLU A 29 -9.40 -14.36 8.60
C GLU A 29 -8.53 -14.70 9.81
N GLU A 30 -7.85 -15.83 9.74
CA GLU A 30 -6.81 -16.21 10.71
C GLU A 30 -5.47 -15.53 10.42
N GLU A 31 -5.22 -15.18 9.15
CA GLU A 31 -3.99 -14.51 8.72
C GLU A 31 -4.27 -13.53 7.58
N ILE A 32 -3.67 -12.33 7.67
CA ILE A 32 -3.75 -11.28 6.66
C ILE A 32 -2.34 -10.97 6.18
N ILE A 33 -2.14 -11.01 4.86
CA ILE A 33 -0.87 -10.65 4.23
C ILE A 33 -0.90 -9.16 3.87
N ILE A 34 0.02 -8.39 4.44
CA ILE A 34 0.23 -6.99 4.10
C ILE A 34 1.49 -6.89 3.23
N ALA A 35 1.29 -6.73 1.92
CA ALA A 35 2.33 -6.77 0.91
C ALA A 35 2.77 -5.35 0.50
N GLY A 36 3.82 -4.82 1.12
CA GLY A 36 4.34 -3.48 0.86
C GLY A 36 5.36 -3.44 -0.27
N ILE A 37 5.12 -2.57 -1.25
CA ILE A 37 6.06 -2.30 -2.35
C ILE A 37 7.31 -1.60 -1.81
N GLU A 38 8.49 -2.08 -2.22
CA GLU A 38 9.78 -1.53 -1.77
C GLU A 38 9.87 0.01 -1.89
N GLY A 39 10.44 0.62 -0.84
CA GLY A 39 10.45 2.06 -0.63
C GLY A 39 9.34 2.52 0.31
N GLY A 40 8.63 3.59 -0.05
CA GLY A 40 7.58 4.18 0.77
C GLY A 40 6.39 3.26 1.03
N GLY A 41 5.97 2.44 0.06
CA GLY A 41 4.92 1.43 0.22
C GLY A 41 5.19 0.45 1.37
N LEU A 42 6.42 -0.03 1.52
CA LEU A 42 6.83 -0.92 2.59
C LEU A 42 6.84 -0.22 3.95
N ASN A 43 7.28 1.03 4.01
CA ASN A 43 7.23 1.82 5.24
C ASN A 43 5.78 2.07 5.68
N PHE A 44 4.89 2.35 4.74
CA PHE A 44 3.47 2.49 5.00
C PHE A 44 2.83 1.16 5.46
N ALA A 45 3.16 0.06 4.79
CA ALA A 45 2.73 -1.30 5.14
C ALA A 45 3.11 -1.67 6.57
N LYS A 46 4.35 -1.37 7.00
CA LYS A 46 4.81 -1.60 8.38
C LYS A 46 3.96 -0.86 9.41
N LYS A 47 3.57 0.39 9.11
CA LYS A 47 2.72 1.20 10.01
C LYS A 47 1.29 0.65 10.06
N ILE A 48 0.70 0.29 8.93
CA ILE A 48 -0.60 -0.39 8.87
C ILE A 48 -0.57 -1.70 9.65
N ALA A 49 0.43 -2.55 9.43
CA ALA A 49 0.59 -3.83 10.12
C ALA A 49 0.73 -3.64 11.64
N THR A 50 1.46 -2.60 12.07
CA THR A 50 1.57 -2.25 13.50
C THR A 50 0.22 -1.88 14.11
N THR A 51 -0.62 -1.14 13.38
CA THR A 51 -1.97 -0.81 13.86
C THR A 51 -2.89 -2.01 13.85
N LEU A 52 -2.87 -2.83 12.78
CA LEU A 52 -3.67 -4.05 12.68
C LEU A 52 -3.41 -5.01 13.85
N ARG A 53 -2.14 -5.24 14.21
CA ARG A 53 -1.78 -6.08 15.37
C ARG A 53 -2.38 -5.63 16.70
N LYS A 54 -2.84 -4.38 16.81
CA LYS A 54 -3.50 -3.86 18.02
C LYS A 54 -5.01 -4.08 18.03
N ILE A 55 -5.62 -4.31 16.86
CA ILE A 55 -7.09 -4.33 16.70
C ILE A 55 -7.64 -5.66 16.21
N THR A 56 -6.78 -6.61 15.79
CA THR A 56 -7.19 -7.96 15.40
C THR A 56 -6.32 -9.03 16.05
N THR A 57 -6.89 -10.21 16.26
CA THR A 57 -6.19 -11.43 16.69
C THR A 57 -5.59 -12.20 15.52
N ALA A 58 -5.96 -11.87 14.28
CA ALA A 58 -5.40 -12.48 13.09
C ALA A 58 -3.89 -12.26 13.01
N LYS A 59 -3.15 -13.28 12.56
CA LYS A 59 -1.72 -13.16 12.29
C LYS A 59 -1.51 -12.14 11.16
N ILE A 60 -0.64 -11.15 11.39
CA ILE A 60 -0.29 -10.15 10.37
C ILE A 60 1.11 -10.45 9.81
N THR A 61 1.14 -10.99 8.60
CA THR A 61 2.38 -11.30 7.89
C THR A 61 2.74 -10.18 6.93
N LEU A 62 3.92 -9.60 7.13
CA LEU A 62 4.44 -8.55 6.27
C LEU A 62 5.20 -9.18 5.10
N CYS A 63 4.80 -8.84 3.89
CA CYS A 63 5.48 -9.23 2.66
C CYS A 63 6.12 -7.99 2.04
N LYS A 64 7.40 -8.06 1.69
CA LYS A 64 8.07 -7.04 0.87
C LYS A 64 7.96 -7.44 -0.59
N VAL A 65 7.43 -6.54 -1.42
CA VAL A 65 7.32 -6.69 -2.88
C VAL A 65 8.45 -5.89 -3.54
N MET A 66 9.25 -6.54 -4.36
CA MET A 66 10.43 -5.96 -5.02
C MET A 66 10.24 -5.99 -6.54
N MET A 67 10.49 -4.87 -7.21
CA MET A 67 10.47 -4.73 -8.67
C MET A 67 11.25 -3.47 -9.09
N ASP A 68 11.83 -3.45 -10.29
CA ASP A 68 12.30 -2.20 -10.89
C ASP A 68 11.07 -1.36 -11.30
N LYS A 69 10.85 -0.23 -10.62
CA LYS A 69 9.72 0.66 -10.91
C LYS A 69 9.78 1.28 -12.32
N LYS A 70 10.98 1.36 -12.92
CA LYS A 70 11.16 1.88 -14.28
C LYS A 70 10.87 0.82 -15.33
N ASN A 71 11.23 -0.44 -15.07
CA ASN A 71 11.09 -1.55 -16.03
C ASN A 71 10.49 -2.82 -15.38
N PRO A 72 9.27 -2.75 -14.82
CA PRO A 72 8.72 -3.83 -14.02
C PRO A 72 8.45 -5.13 -14.81
N LEU A 73 8.22 -5.01 -16.13
CA LEU A 73 8.11 -6.18 -17.02
C LEU A 73 9.42 -6.96 -17.13
N GLN A 74 10.54 -6.24 -17.25
CA GLN A 74 11.84 -6.84 -17.49
C GLN A 74 12.45 -7.39 -16.20
N SER A 75 12.32 -6.66 -15.09
CA SER A 75 12.83 -7.12 -13.78
C SER A 75 11.99 -8.26 -13.21
N GLY A 76 10.73 -8.37 -13.62
CA GLY A 76 9.74 -9.15 -12.89
C GLY A 76 9.43 -8.55 -11.51
N VAL A 77 8.58 -9.26 -10.78
CA VAL A 77 8.18 -8.93 -9.41
C VAL A 77 8.52 -10.13 -8.53
N SER A 78 9.13 -9.88 -7.38
CA SER A 78 9.44 -10.89 -6.37
C SER A 78 8.95 -10.48 -4.98
N THR A 79 8.81 -11.46 -4.08
CA THR A 79 8.32 -11.28 -2.72
C THR A 79 9.32 -11.79 -1.71
N SER A 80 9.29 -11.27 -0.48
CA SER A 80 10.11 -11.77 0.64
C SER A 80 9.57 -13.03 1.32
N ILE A 81 8.40 -13.50 0.90
CA ILE A 81 7.75 -14.73 1.37
C ILE A 81 7.46 -15.63 0.18
N ASP A 82 7.39 -16.93 0.41
CA ASP A 82 7.11 -17.93 -0.62
C ASP A 82 5.64 -17.87 -1.07
N GLU A 83 5.36 -18.33 -2.29
CA GLU A 83 4.00 -18.39 -2.86
C GLU A 83 3.01 -19.15 -1.98
N LYS A 84 3.46 -20.28 -1.41
CA LYS A 84 2.67 -21.10 -0.48
C LYS A 84 2.20 -20.33 0.75
N GLU A 85 2.90 -19.26 1.13
CA GLU A 85 2.60 -18.47 2.33
C GLU A 85 1.44 -17.50 2.12
N PHE A 86 1.09 -17.14 0.88
CA PHE A 86 -0.06 -16.27 0.60
C PHE A 86 -1.20 -16.97 -0.16
N LYS A 87 -1.00 -18.22 -0.61
CA LYS A 87 -2.04 -19.03 -1.24
C LYS A 87 -3.27 -19.15 -0.33
N ASN A 88 -4.46 -18.94 -0.91
CA ASN A 88 -5.76 -18.98 -0.24
C ASN A 88 -5.92 -17.99 0.95
N LYS A 89 -5.06 -16.96 1.04
CA LYS A 89 -5.16 -15.93 2.07
C LYS A 89 -5.67 -14.62 1.53
N SER A 90 -6.05 -13.72 2.43
CA SER A 90 -6.32 -12.33 2.11
C SER A 90 -5.02 -11.55 1.98
N VAL A 91 -4.86 -10.86 0.85
CA VAL A 91 -3.67 -10.06 0.55
C VAL A 91 -4.06 -8.61 0.32
N VAL A 92 -3.37 -7.69 0.99
CA VAL A 92 -3.47 -6.24 0.74
C VAL A 92 -2.13 -5.74 0.22
N ILE A 93 -2.08 -5.32 -1.04
CA ILE A 93 -0.90 -4.68 -1.63
C ILE A 93 -0.88 -3.21 -1.23
N VAL A 94 0.25 -2.73 -0.74
CA VAL A 94 0.39 -1.40 -0.18
C VAL A 94 1.44 -0.60 -0.94
N ASP A 95 1.05 0.58 -1.41
CA ASP A 95 1.95 1.60 -1.94
C ASP A 95 1.75 2.91 -1.17
N ASP A 96 2.69 3.84 -1.22
CA ASP A 96 2.50 5.17 -0.60
C ASP A 96 1.68 6.11 -1.50
N VAL A 97 1.97 6.13 -2.80
CA VAL A 97 1.31 7.01 -3.77
C VAL A 97 0.82 6.23 -5.00
N LEU A 98 -0.49 6.24 -5.24
CA LEU A 98 -1.05 5.84 -6.53
C LEU A 98 -1.03 7.03 -7.49
N ASN A 99 -0.12 6.97 -8.48
CA ASN A 99 -0.04 7.92 -9.59
C ASN A 99 -0.49 7.26 -10.91
N SER A 100 0.44 6.83 -11.76
CA SER A 100 0.16 6.15 -13.03
C SER A 100 -0.50 4.77 -12.87
N GLY A 101 -0.33 4.13 -11.72
CA GLY A 101 -0.79 2.77 -11.43
C GLY A 101 0.15 1.67 -11.91
N THR A 102 1.29 1.99 -12.52
CA THR A 102 2.27 1.01 -13.03
C THR A 102 2.73 0.05 -11.93
N THR A 103 3.29 0.55 -10.84
CA THR A 103 3.84 -0.32 -9.77
C THR A 103 2.77 -1.23 -9.17
N LEU A 104 1.58 -0.67 -8.93
CA LEU A 104 0.48 -1.39 -8.32
C LEU A 104 -0.10 -2.47 -9.26
N ILE A 105 -0.22 -2.21 -10.58
CA ILE A 105 -0.73 -3.23 -11.52
C ILE A 105 0.22 -4.43 -11.64
N TYR A 106 1.54 -4.20 -11.66
CA TYR A 106 2.51 -5.30 -11.72
C TYR A 106 2.59 -6.08 -10.42
N GLY A 107 2.46 -5.41 -9.27
CA GLY A 107 2.28 -6.07 -7.99
C GLY A 107 1.03 -6.95 -7.97
N VAL A 108 -0.11 -6.41 -8.39
CA VAL A 108 -1.37 -7.17 -8.52
C VAL A 108 -1.19 -8.38 -9.44
N HIS A 109 -0.60 -8.17 -10.61
CA HIS A 109 -0.35 -9.24 -11.57
C HIS A 109 0.50 -10.38 -11.00
N HIS A 110 1.51 -10.08 -10.17
CA HIS A 110 2.31 -11.10 -9.50
C HIS A 110 1.46 -12.01 -8.62
N PHE A 111 0.63 -11.42 -7.77
CA PHE A 111 -0.22 -12.16 -6.82
C PHE A 111 -1.36 -12.94 -7.51
N LEU A 112 -1.84 -12.47 -8.67
CA LEU A 112 -2.89 -13.16 -9.44
C LEU A 112 -2.41 -14.48 -10.09
N LYS A 113 -1.11 -14.80 -10.03
CA LYS A 113 -0.58 -16.09 -10.48
C LYS A 113 -0.90 -17.24 -9.51
N THR A 114 -1.44 -16.91 -8.34
CA THR A 114 -1.74 -17.84 -7.25
C THR A 114 -3.18 -17.65 -6.81
N PRO A 115 -3.93 -18.73 -6.50
CA PRO A 115 -5.26 -18.60 -5.90
C PRO A 115 -5.18 -17.85 -4.57
N LEU A 116 -5.93 -16.75 -4.47
CA LEU A 116 -6.08 -15.95 -3.26
C LEU A 116 -7.53 -15.98 -2.80
N LYS A 117 -7.76 -15.77 -1.50
CA LYS A 117 -9.12 -15.59 -0.98
C LYS A 117 -9.69 -14.23 -1.39
N GLN A 118 -8.86 -13.20 -1.30
CA GLN A 118 -9.13 -11.86 -1.81
C GLN A 118 -7.82 -11.12 -2.05
N LEU A 119 -7.85 -10.17 -2.97
CA LEU A 119 -6.74 -9.26 -3.24
C LEU A 119 -7.27 -7.82 -3.23
N LYS A 120 -6.74 -7.00 -2.33
CA LYS A 120 -7.08 -5.58 -2.22
C LYS A 120 -5.82 -4.72 -2.25
N THR A 121 -6.04 -3.42 -2.36
CA THR A 121 -4.97 -2.43 -2.51
C THR A 121 -5.17 -1.29 -1.51
N ALA A 122 -4.06 -0.80 -0.94
CA ALA A 122 -4.07 0.33 -0.02
C ALA A 122 -3.02 1.36 -0.43
N VAL A 123 -3.40 2.64 -0.46
CA VAL A 123 -2.46 3.75 -0.67
C VAL A 123 -2.69 4.91 0.29
N LEU A 124 -1.62 5.62 0.65
CA LEU A 124 -1.77 6.82 1.47
C LEU A 124 -2.36 7.97 0.62
N VAL A 125 -1.81 8.18 -0.58
CA VAL A 125 -2.25 9.24 -1.49
C VAL A 125 -2.70 8.63 -2.82
N ASN A 126 -3.91 9.00 -3.27
CA ASN A 126 -4.45 8.61 -4.56
C ASN A 126 -4.56 9.84 -5.48
N ARG A 127 -3.77 9.89 -6.56
CA ARG A 127 -3.81 10.93 -7.59
C ARG A 127 -4.67 10.50 -8.77
N ASN A 128 -5.16 11.47 -9.54
CA ASN A 128 -6.09 11.22 -10.66
C ASN A 128 -5.43 10.88 -12.00
N HIS A 129 -4.09 10.85 -12.09
CA HIS A 129 -3.35 10.66 -13.36
C HIS A 129 -3.04 9.20 -13.69
N LYS A 130 -4.08 8.42 -14.01
CA LYS A 130 -3.93 6.97 -14.20
C LYS A 130 -3.57 6.61 -15.63
N LYS A 131 -2.50 5.82 -15.79
CA LYS A 131 -2.17 5.12 -17.06
C LYS A 131 -2.88 3.78 -17.15
N TYR A 132 -3.04 3.09 -16.03
CA TYR A 132 -3.70 1.78 -15.92
C TYR A 132 -4.99 1.88 -15.11
N PRO A 133 -5.99 1.01 -15.36
CA PRO A 133 -7.27 1.02 -14.66
C PRO A 133 -7.19 0.44 -13.23
N VAL A 134 -6.18 0.85 -12.47
CA VAL A 134 -6.00 0.41 -11.07
C VAL A 134 -6.73 1.36 -10.14
N LYS A 135 -7.49 0.80 -9.20
CA LYS A 135 -8.13 1.54 -8.10
C LYS A 135 -7.49 1.11 -6.79
N ALA A 136 -7.39 2.05 -5.86
CA ALA A 136 -7.08 1.74 -4.47
C ALA A 136 -8.38 1.46 -3.73
N ASP A 137 -8.49 0.29 -3.10
CA ASP A 137 -9.63 -0.08 -2.26
C ASP A 137 -9.63 0.75 -0.97
N TYR A 138 -8.45 0.92 -0.39
CA TYR A 138 -8.22 1.75 0.79
C TYR A 138 -7.32 2.93 0.42
N LYS A 139 -7.78 4.14 0.68
CA LYS A 139 -7.06 5.37 0.33
C LYS A 139 -7.00 6.29 1.53
N GLY A 140 -5.86 6.92 1.80
CA GLY A 140 -5.72 7.91 2.88
C GLY A 140 -6.39 9.24 2.51
N ILE A 141 -6.00 9.80 1.37
CA ILE A 141 -6.57 11.00 0.75
C ILE A 141 -6.59 10.84 -0.78
N SER A 142 -7.53 11.52 -1.45
CA SER A 142 -7.50 11.71 -2.91
C SER A 142 -7.14 13.14 -3.22
N LEU A 143 -6.21 13.35 -4.15
CA LEU A 143 -5.73 14.67 -4.54
C LEU A 143 -5.93 14.88 -6.04
N SER A 144 -6.59 15.98 -6.38
CA SER A 144 -6.51 16.57 -7.72
C SER A 144 -5.21 17.37 -7.77
N THR A 145 -4.25 16.92 -8.59
CA THR A 145 -2.95 17.57 -8.78
C THR A 145 -2.77 17.83 -10.27
N SER A 146 -1.94 18.79 -10.65
CA SER A 146 -1.44 18.87 -12.03
C SER A 146 -0.45 17.74 -12.31
N LEU A 147 -0.06 17.54 -13.58
CA LEU A 147 1.00 16.59 -13.94
C LEU A 147 2.39 17.06 -13.48
N GLN A 148 2.56 18.37 -13.27
CA GLN A 148 3.85 18.98 -12.89
C GLN A 148 4.11 18.91 -11.38
N GLU A 149 3.07 18.82 -10.56
CA GLU A 149 3.21 18.68 -9.11
C GLU A 149 3.69 17.27 -8.75
N HIS A 150 4.75 17.21 -7.95
CA HIS A 150 5.28 15.96 -7.43
C HIS A 150 4.79 15.76 -5.98
N VAL A 151 4.29 14.55 -5.67
CA VAL A 151 3.85 14.21 -4.31
C VAL A 151 4.98 13.44 -3.65
N ASN A 152 5.51 13.99 -2.57
CA ASN A 152 6.51 13.33 -1.75
C ASN A 152 5.87 12.81 -0.47
N VAL A 153 6.19 11.56 -0.13
CA VAL A 153 5.80 10.93 1.14
C VAL A 153 7.07 10.61 1.91
N HIS A 154 7.21 11.20 3.09
CA HIS A 154 8.34 10.96 3.97
C HIS A 154 7.83 10.29 5.24
N PHE A 155 8.34 9.09 5.52
CA PHE A 155 8.04 8.36 6.74
C PHE A 155 9.23 8.45 7.69
N GLU A 156 9.01 9.09 8.83
CA GLU A 156 10.02 9.34 9.85
C GLU A 156 9.40 9.18 11.23
N THR A 157 10.20 8.72 12.19
CA THR A 157 9.76 8.54 13.57
C THR A 157 9.22 9.86 14.12
N LYS A 158 7.91 9.90 14.41
CA LYS A 158 7.17 11.07 14.91
C LYS A 158 7.12 12.29 13.97
N ASN A 159 7.50 12.14 12.70
CA ASN A 159 7.56 13.25 11.74
C ASN A 159 7.16 12.83 10.32
N ASP A 160 6.17 11.95 10.20
CA ASP A 160 5.63 11.59 8.88
C ASP A 160 5.04 12.85 8.19
N ARG A 161 5.27 13.00 6.89
CA ARG A 161 4.74 14.13 6.12
C ARG A 161 4.42 13.75 4.68
N VAL A 162 3.39 14.40 4.13
CA VAL A 162 3.12 14.43 2.69
C VAL A 162 3.14 15.87 2.24
N TYR A 163 3.88 16.18 1.18
CA TYR A 163 4.01 17.54 0.64
C TYR A 163 4.11 17.52 -0.89
N LEU A 164 3.81 18.68 -1.49
CA LEU A 164 3.98 18.96 -2.91
C LEU A 164 5.21 19.85 -3.15
N ASP A 165 5.91 19.55 -4.24
CA ASP A 165 6.93 20.38 -4.89
C ASP A 165 6.63 20.59 -6.38
#